data_AF-A0A371S4V9-F1
#
_entry.id   AF-A0A371S4V9-F1
#
_cell.length_a   1.000
_cell.length_b   1.000
_cell.length_c   1.000
_cell.angle_alpha   90.00
_cell.angle_beta   90.00
_cell.angle_gamma   90.00
#
_symmetry.space_group_name_H-M   'P 1'
#
loop_
_entity.id
_entity.type
_entity.pdbx_description
1 polymer ?
#
loop_
_entity_poly.entity_id
_entity_poly.type
_entity_poly.pdbx_seq_one_letter_code
_entity_poly.pdbx_strand_id
1 'polypeptide(L)'
;MTLSFEQKISIFQDEQYGMQRYSIKPNKINFKYKGKVIVREMREGSPVAYVWGKDIYRITEDYEVDDRYWIHVHDFSEEEIRDLLVKVLALRDKIGMSNK
;
A
#
# COMPACT_ATOMS: atom_id res chain seq x y z
N MET A 1 -5.03 -4.38 17.99
CA MET A 1 -6.43 -4.20 17.52
C MET A 1 -6.36 -3.98 16.02
N THR A 2 -7.09 -4.75 15.23
CA THR A 2 -7.07 -4.63 13.75
C THR A 2 -7.73 -3.32 13.32
N LEU A 3 -7.06 -2.53 12.49
CA LEU A 3 -7.60 -1.27 11.98
C LEU A 3 -8.83 -1.52 11.10
N SER A 4 -9.86 -0.70 11.27
CA SER A 4 -11.06 -0.73 10.44
C SER A 4 -10.76 -0.30 9.00
N PHE A 5 -11.70 -0.58 8.09
CA PHE A 5 -11.64 -0.07 6.72
C PHE A 5 -11.41 1.44 6.69
N GLU A 6 -12.25 2.23 7.39
CA GLU A 6 -12.15 3.70 7.41
C GLU A 6 -10.82 4.21 7.98
N GLN A 7 -10.27 3.55 9.00
CA GLN A 7 -8.95 3.90 9.55
C GLN A 7 -7.85 3.69 8.49
N LYS A 8 -7.86 2.56 7.80
CA LYS A 8 -6.88 2.29 6.71
C LYS A 8 -7.06 3.28 5.55
N ILE A 9 -8.31 3.62 5.20
CA ILE A 9 -8.60 4.65 4.20
C ILE A 9 -7.97 5.98 4.58
N SER A 10 -8.13 6.42 5.83
CA SER A 10 -7.55 7.67 6.31
C SER A 10 -6.03 7.69 6.19
N ILE A 11 -5.35 6.56 6.49
CA ILE A 11 -3.90 6.44 6.31
C ILE A 11 -3.52 6.52 4.82
N PHE A 12 -4.21 5.79 3.95
CA PHE A 12 -3.87 5.74 2.51
C PHE A 12 -4.28 6.99 1.73
N GLN A 13 -5.21 7.80 2.26
CA GLN A 13 -5.59 9.11 1.69
C GLN A 13 -4.81 10.28 2.28
N ASP A 14 -3.90 10.03 3.22
CA ASP A 14 -3.05 11.06 3.80
C ASP A 14 -2.28 11.81 2.69
N GLU A 15 -2.43 13.14 2.66
CA GLU A 15 -1.92 14.00 1.60
C GLU A 15 -0.40 13.87 1.42
N GLN A 16 0.32 13.53 2.49
CA GLN A 16 1.78 13.35 2.45
C GLN A 16 2.22 12.28 1.44
N TYR A 17 1.37 11.29 1.17
CA TYR A 17 1.69 10.19 0.26
C TYR A 17 1.36 10.52 -1.20
N GLY A 18 0.57 11.57 -1.46
CA GLY A 18 0.17 11.95 -2.83
C GLY A 18 -0.52 10.82 -3.59
N MET A 19 -1.17 9.90 -2.89
CA MET A 19 -1.86 8.77 -3.50
C MET A 19 -3.26 9.14 -3.96
N GLN A 20 -3.66 8.62 -5.12
CA GLN A 20 -4.99 8.81 -5.69
C GLN A 20 -5.84 7.55 -5.50
N ARG A 21 -6.94 7.69 -4.77
CA ARG A 21 -7.97 6.65 -4.61
C ARG A 21 -8.75 6.50 -5.90
N TYR A 22 -9.08 5.26 -6.28
CA TYR A 22 -10.00 4.97 -7.38
C TYR A 22 -10.75 3.65 -7.16
N SER A 23 -11.99 3.61 -7.61
CA SER A 23 -12.84 2.41 -7.54
C SER A 23 -12.53 1.46 -8.69
N ILE A 24 -12.43 0.16 -8.39
CA ILE A 24 -12.31 -0.92 -9.40
C ILE A 24 -13.59 -1.75 -9.52
N LYS A 25 -14.42 -1.77 -8.47
CA LYS A 25 -15.80 -2.31 -8.42
C LYS A 25 -16.61 -1.47 -7.42
N PRO A 26 -17.95 -1.57 -7.37
CA PRO A 26 -18.78 -0.75 -6.48
C PRO A 26 -18.27 -0.67 -5.03
N ASN A 27 -17.80 -1.78 -4.45
CA ASN A 27 -17.31 -1.84 -3.07
C ASN A 27 -15.83 -2.26 -3.00
N LYS A 28 -15.05 -2.01 -4.05
CA LYS A 28 -13.63 -2.39 -4.10
C LYS A 28 -12.81 -1.25 -4.67
N ILE A 29 -11.80 -0.83 -3.91
CA ILE A 29 -10.97 0.32 -4.24
C ILE A 29 -9.49 -0.04 -4.23
N ASN A 30 -8.72 0.79 -4.91
CA ASN A 30 -7.26 0.78 -4.95
C ASN A 30 -6.73 2.21 -4.79
N PHE A 31 -5.42 2.33 -4.55
CA PHE A 31 -4.69 3.59 -4.51
C PHE A 31 -3.51 3.55 -5.47
N LYS A 32 -3.32 4.64 -6.24
CA LYS A 32 -2.16 4.82 -7.11
C LYS A 32 -1.25 5.91 -6.61
N TYR A 33 0.05 5.69 -6.79
CA TYR A 33 1.07 6.71 -6.68
C TYR A 33 1.78 6.85 -8.02
N LYS A 34 1.84 8.08 -8.58
CA LYS A 34 2.49 8.38 -9.87
C LYS A 34 2.11 7.38 -10.99
N GLY A 35 0.80 7.06 -11.09
CA GLY A 35 0.23 6.17 -12.10
C GLY A 35 0.39 4.66 -11.83
N LYS A 36 0.99 4.25 -10.72
CA LYS A 36 1.22 2.84 -10.35
C LYS A 36 0.40 2.47 -9.12
N VAL A 37 -0.18 1.27 -9.09
CA VAL A 37 -0.98 0.80 -7.96
C VAL A 37 -0.05 0.46 -6.80
N ILE A 38 -0.28 1.08 -5.64
CA ILE A 38 0.49 0.85 -4.41
C ILE A 38 -0.34 0.09 -3.39
N VAL A 39 -1.62 0.42 -3.25
CA VAL A 39 -2.54 -0.31 -2.37
C VAL A 39 -3.64 -0.91 -3.24
N ARG A 40 -3.95 -2.18 -3.02
CA ARG A 40 -4.99 -2.87 -3.79
C ARG A 40 -6.01 -3.59 -2.94
N GLU A 41 -7.15 -3.80 -3.57
CA GLU A 41 -8.19 -4.74 -3.20
C GLU A 41 -8.90 -4.50 -1.86
N MET A 42 -8.86 -3.26 -1.37
CA MET A 42 -9.63 -2.91 -0.19
C MET A 42 -11.13 -3.00 -0.50
N ARG A 43 -11.85 -3.70 0.37
CA ARG A 43 -13.31 -3.81 0.28
C ARG A 43 -13.95 -3.05 1.43
N GLU A 44 -15.00 -2.31 1.13
CA GLU A 44 -15.78 -1.62 2.17
C GLU A 44 -16.27 -2.62 3.22
N GLY A 45 -16.13 -2.25 4.50
CA GLY A 45 -16.43 -3.12 5.64
C GLY A 45 -15.39 -4.22 5.92
N SER A 46 -14.31 -4.33 5.13
CA SER A 46 -13.22 -5.27 5.36
C SER A 46 -11.93 -4.55 5.76
N PRO A 47 -11.22 -5.03 6.80
CA PRO A 47 -9.88 -4.55 7.13
C PRO A 47 -8.79 -5.06 6.15
N VAL A 48 -9.12 -5.92 5.19
CA VAL A 48 -8.13 -6.49 4.27
C VAL A 48 -7.60 -5.43 3.32
N ALA A 49 -6.27 -5.31 3.25
CA ALA A 49 -5.57 -4.48 2.30
C ALA A 49 -4.23 -5.14 1.92
N TYR A 50 -3.76 -4.81 0.71
CA TYR A 50 -2.47 -5.27 0.22
C TYR A 50 -1.65 -4.07 -0.22
N VAL A 51 -0.37 -4.03 0.17
CA VAL A 51 0.59 -3.01 -0.23
C VAL A 51 1.61 -3.61 -1.19
N TRP A 52 2.06 -2.84 -2.17
CA TRP A 52 3.05 -3.27 -3.14
C TRP A 52 4.38 -3.62 -2.48
N GLY A 53 4.81 -4.87 -2.65
CA GLY A 53 6.02 -5.41 -2.03
C GLY A 53 7.17 -5.68 -2.99
N LYS A 54 6.98 -5.60 -4.32
CA LYS A 54 8.02 -5.98 -5.30
C LYS A 54 9.34 -5.24 -5.14
N ASP A 55 9.27 -3.98 -4.75
CA ASP A 55 10.46 -3.15 -4.66
C ASP A 55 11.16 -3.33 -3.29
N ILE A 56 10.42 -3.74 -2.25
CA ILE A 56 10.92 -3.87 -0.88
C ILE A 56 11.45 -5.27 -0.53
N TYR A 57 10.90 -6.36 -1.10
CA TYR A 57 11.35 -7.73 -0.80
C TYR A 57 12.82 -8.00 -1.16
N ARG A 58 13.40 -7.17 -2.03
CA ARG A 58 14.79 -7.27 -2.46
C ARG A 58 15.79 -6.67 -1.48
N ILE A 59 15.30 -5.87 -0.53
CA ILE A 59 16.14 -5.09 0.39
C ILE A 59 15.92 -5.46 1.85
N THR A 60 14.83 -6.14 2.18
CA THR A 60 14.52 -6.61 3.53
C THR A 60 13.65 -7.86 3.48
N GLU A 61 13.81 -8.70 4.50
CA GLU A 61 13.00 -9.90 4.79
C GLU A 61 11.93 -9.62 5.87
N ASP A 62 11.81 -8.37 6.35
CA ASP A 62 10.89 -7.99 7.44
C ASP A 62 9.40 -8.16 7.08
N TYR A 63 9.09 -8.31 5.79
CA TYR A 63 7.72 -8.42 5.30
C TYR A 63 7.53 -9.72 4.53
N GLU A 64 6.46 -10.43 4.87
CA GLU A 64 5.99 -11.55 4.05
C GLU A 64 5.37 -11.01 2.75
N VAL A 65 5.96 -11.39 1.62
CA VAL A 65 5.53 -10.96 0.29
C VAL A 65 4.99 -12.16 -0.48
N ASP A 66 3.77 -12.04 -0.98
CA ASP A 66 3.13 -13.10 -1.78
C ASP A 66 3.84 -13.33 -3.14
N ASP A 67 3.48 -14.42 -3.79
CA ASP A 67 3.95 -14.82 -5.13
C ASP A 67 3.70 -13.77 -6.23
N ARG A 68 2.79 -12.83 -5.98
CA ARG A 68 2.44 -11.71 -6.86
C ARG A 68 3.09 -10.39 -6.43
N TYR A 69 3.98 -10.44 -5.45
CA TYR A 69 4.72 -9.32 -4.88
C TYR A 69 3.89 -8.34 -4.04
N TRP A 70 2.93 -8.83 -3.26
CA TRP A 70 2.10 -8.01 -2.37
C TRP A 70 2.26 -8.41 -0.91
N ILE A 71 2.25 -7.40 -0.04
CA ILE A 71 2.29 -7.54 1.40
C ILE A 71 0.86 -7.45 1.92
N HIS A 72 0.41 -8.47 2.64
CA HIS A 72 -0.90 -8.47 3.29
C HIS A 72 -0.81 -7.74 4.63
N VAL A 73 -1.49 -6.59 4.74
CA VAL A 73 -1.36 -5.69 5.91
C VAL A 73 -2.60 -5.73 6.81
N HIS A 74 -3.29 -6.87 6.90
CA HIS A 74 -4.51 -7.02 7.69
C HIS A 74 -4.26 -6.64 9.15
N ASP A 75 -3.30 -7.31 9.78
CA ASP A 75 -3.00 -7.20 11.22
C ASP A 75 -2.00 -6.11 11.58
N PHE A 76 -1.51 -5.35 10.59
CA PHE A 76 -0.55 -4.29 10.83
C PHE A 76 -1.23 -3.14 11.58
N SER A 77 -0.50 -2.61 12.56
CA SER A 77 -0.79 -1.34 13.23
C SER A 77 -0.69 -0.15 12.27
N GLU A 78 -1.17 1.01 12.71
CA GLU A 78 -1.05 2.24 11.91
C GLU A 78 0.41 2.61 11.66
N GLU A 79 1.26 2.51 12.68
CA GLU A 79 2.68 2.81 12.59
C GLU A 79 3.39 1.90 11.57
N GLU A 80 3.13 0.59 11.60
CA GLU A 80 3.69 -0.37 10.65
C GLU A 80 3.24 -0.09 9.21
N ILE A 81 1.97 0.27 9.00
CA ILE A 81 1.47 0.64 7.66
C ILE A 81 2.16 1.92 7.18
N ARG A 82 2.28 2.94 8.03
CA ARG A 82 2.90 4.21 7.67
C ARG A 82 4.39 4.04 7.33
N ASP A 83 5.13 3.30 8.14
CA ASP A 83 6.54 2.96 7.88
C ASP A 83 6.70 2.20 6.56
N LEU A 84 5.86 1.19 6.32
CA LEU A 84 5.87 0.44 5.07
C LEU A 84 5.62 1.36 3.86
N LEU A 85 4.63 2.25 3.93
CA LEU A 85 4.33 3.20 2.84
C LEU A 85 5.51 4.12 2.55
N VAL A 86 6.16 4.67 3.58
CA VAL A 86 7.34 5.53 3.41
C VAL A 86 8.45 4.79 2.65
N LYS A 87 8.75 3.55 3.07
CA LYS A 87 9.76 2.71 2.40
C LYS A 87 9.37 2.39 0.95
N VAL A 88 8.14 1.94 0.72
CA VAL A 88 7.65 1.56 -0.61
C VAL A 88 7.66 2.74 -1.58
N LEU A 89 7.18 3.91 -1.16
CA LEU A 89 7.13 5.10 -2.00
C LEU A 89 8.53 5.66 -2.29
N ALA A 90 9.42 5.67 -1.30
CA ALA A 90 10.82 6.10 -1.50
C ALA A 90 11.55 5.20 -2.51
N LEU A 91 11.36 3.88 -2.45
CA LEU A 91 11.92 2.94 -3.43
C LEU A 91 11.32 3.14 -4.81
N ARG A 92 10.01 3.38 -4.87
CA ARG A 92 9.31 3.64 -6.13
C ARG A 92 9.88 4.85 -6.85
N ASP A 93 10.19 5.90 -6.11
CA ASP A 93 10.79 7.12 -6.65
C ASP A 93 12.20 6.89 -7.17
N LYS A 94 13.04 6.15 -6.42
CA LYS A 94 14.39 5.79 -6.88
C LYS A 94 14.37 5.02 -8.20
N ILE A 95 13.48 4.03 -8.34
CA ILE A 95 13.35 3.23 -9.57
C ILE A 95 12.83 4.07 -10.74
N GLY A 96 11.92 5.02 -10.48
CA GLY A 96 11.41 5.94 -11.49
C GLY A 96 12.48 6.88 -12.05
N MET A 97 13.51 7.20 -11.27
CA MET A 97 14.63 8.05 -11.69
C MET A 97 15.70 7.30 -12.49
N SER A 98 15.91 6.00 -12.25
CA SER A 98 16.93 5.20 -12.97
C SER A 98 16.56 4.84 -14.42
N ASN A 99 15.35 5.19 -14.89
CA ASN A 99 14.87 4.89 -16.24
C ASN A 99 14.74 6.14 -17.13
N LYS A 100 15.46 7.22 -16.80
CA LYS A 100 15.60 8.43 -17.61
C LYS A 100 17.07 8.67 -17.91
#